data_AF-A0AAV5FMP6-F1
#
_entry.id   AF-A0AAV5FMP6-F1
#
_cell.length_a   1.000
_cell.length_b   1.000
_cell.length_c   1.000
_cell.angle_alpha   90.00
_cell.angle_beta   90.00
_cell.angle_gamma   90.00
#
_symmetry.space_group_name_H-M   'P 1'
#
loop_
_entity.id
_entity.type
_entity.pdbx_description
1 polymer ?
#
loop_
_entity_poly.entity_id
_entity_poly.type
_entity_poly.pdbx_seq_one_letter_code
_entity_poly.pdbx_strand_id
1 'polypeptide(L)'
;MYSEILTVDMEGKTWRTIPAPIKDGYGFIHQAQGHLSYICVLDDDSFKLSIWTRDDYATNEWILKHTVSTLLLFGGKRMRVVRDYQVIGIYPEGNMIFFVFGEKETLMAYIMDRREVRVICNLGDASDKCCLPYVPLFLESAVDRP
;
A
#
# COMPACT_ATOMS: atom_id res chain seq x y z
N MET A 1 -6.33 -16.25 -12.93
CA MET A 1 -7.61 -16.04 -12.21
C MET A 1 -7.84 -14.54 -12.12
N TYR A 2 -9.01 -14.02 -12.49
CA TYR A 2 -9.27 -12.58 -12.39
C TYR A 2 -9.32 -12.17 -10.91
N SER A 3 -8.52 -11.17 -10.52
CA SER A 3 -8.62 -10.58 -9.19
C SER A 3 -9.77 -9.58 -9.18
N GLU A 4 -10.70 -9.74 -8.25
CA GLU A 4 -11.84 -8.83 -8.03
C GLU A 4 -11.80 -8.30 -6.60
N ILE A 5 -12.23 -7.05 -6.45
CA ILE A 5 -12.37 -6.39 -5.16
C ILE A 5 -13.86 -6.37 -4.82
N LEU A 6 -14.24 -6.99 -3.72
CA LEU A 6 -15.61 -6.97 -3.23
C LEU A 6 -15.83 -5.74 -2.36
N THR A 7 -16.90 -5.00 -2.65
CA THR A 7 -17.37 -3.91 -1.80
C THR A 7 -18.73 -4.29 -1.23
N VAL A 8 -18.94 -3.97 0.05
CA VAL A 8 -20.17 -4.27 0.80
C VAL A 8 -20.56 -3.00 1.54
N ASP A 9 -21.85 -2.66 1.58
CA ASP A 9 -22.31 -1.54 2.39
C ASP A 9 -22.21 -1.82 3.90
N MET A 10 -22.29 -0.76 4.71
CA MET A 10 -22.12 -0.84 6.17
C MET A 10 -23.21 -1.68 6.88
N GLU A 11 -24.39 -1.83 6.28
CA GLU A 11 -25.47 -2.66 6.78
C GLU A 11 -25.36 -4.13 6.30
N GLY A 12 -24.43 -4.41 5.39
CA GLY A 12 -24.22 -5.75 4.82
C GLY A 12 -25.32 -6.22 3.86
N LYS A 13 -26.14 -5.31 3.32
CA LYS A 13 -27.35 -5.68 2.55
C LYS A 13 -27.13 -5.73 1.04
N THR A 14 -26.15 -4.98 0.56
CA THR A 14 -25.79 -4.81 -0.83
C THR A 14 -24.29 -4.96 -0.98
N TRP A 15 -23.88 -5.54 -2.10
CA TRP A 15 -22.49 -5.70 -2.47
C TRP A 15 -22.34 -5.51 -3.97
N ARG A 16 -21.13 -5.12 -4.40
CA ARG A 16 -20.75 -5.06 -5.81
C ARG A 16 -19.28 -5.42 -5.97
N THR A 17 -18.93 -5.94 -7.13
CA THR A 17 -17.53 -6.23 -7.49
C THR A 17 -16.92 -5.07 -8.26
N ILE A 18 -15.64 -4.85 -8.02
CA ILE A 18 -14.78 -3.92 -8.75
C ILE A 18 -13.66 -4.76 -9.38
N PRO A 19 -13.45 -4.69 -10.71
CA PRO A 19 -12.33 -5.39 -11.33
C PRO A 19 -11.01 -4.79 -10.84
N ALA A 20 -10.03 -5.62 -10.51
CA ALA A 20 -8.67 -5.15 -10.22
C ALA A 20 -8.03 -4.52 -11.48
N PRO A 21 -7.08 -3.58 -11.32
CA PRO A 21 -6.41 -2.93 -12.45
C PRO A 21 -5.55 -3.89 -13.28
N ILE A 22 -5.10 -5.00 -12.69
CA ILE A 22 -4.28 -5.99 -13.37
C ILE A 22 -4.83 -7.40 -13.14
N LYS A 23 -4.72 -8.24 -14.18
CA LYS A 23 -5.00 -9.68 -14.13
C LYS A 23 -3.79 -10.40 -13.52
N ASP A 24 -4.04 -11.43 -12.71
CA ASP A 24 -3.00 -12.33 -12.20
C ASP A 24 -1.90 -11.61 -11.38
N GLY A 25 -2.32 -10.71 -10.50
CA GLY A 25 -1.44 -10.00 -9.58
C GLY A 25 -1.84 -10.21 -8.13
N TYR A 26 -0.85 -10.24 -7.25
CA TYR A 26 -1.04 -10.14 -5.82
C TYR A 26 -1.02 -8.68 -5.40
N GLY A 27 -2.01 -8.25 -4.62
CA GLY A 27 -2.10 -6.84 -4.25
C GLY A 27 -2.86 -6.58 -2.96
N PHE A 28 -2.68 -5.35 -2.48
CA PHE A 28 -3.28 -4.80 -1.28
C PHE A 28 -4.17 -3.62 -1.65
N ILE A 29 -5.29 -3.48 -0.95
CA ILE A 29 -6.17 -2.32 -1.07
C ILE A 29 -5.94 -1.36 0.10
N HIS A 30 -5.97 -0.08 -0.21
CA HIS A 30 -5.99 0.99 0.78
C HIS A 30 -7.04 2.03 0.36
N GLN A 31 -7.87 2.48 1.29
CA GLN A 31 -8.89 3.49 1.02
C GLN A 31 -8.67 4.67 1.96
N ALA A 32 -8.57 5.87 1.38
CA ALA A 32 -8.39 7.11 2.12
C ALA A 32 -8.99 8.29 1.35
N GLN A 33 -9.66 9.20 2.06
CA GLN A 33 -10.19 10.45 1.51
C GLN A 33 -11.03 10.27 0.22
N GLY A 34 -11.82 9.19 0.14
CA GLY A 34 -12.66 8.89 -1.03
C GLY A 34 -11.92 8.35 -2.26
N HIS A 35 -10.66 7.98 -2.10
CA HIS A 35 -9.86 7.32 -3.13
C HIS A 35 -9.51 5.90 -2.71
N LEU A 36 -9.70 4.96 -3.62
CA LEU A 36 -9.21 3.59 -3.47
C LEU A 36 -7.90 3.44 -4.21
N SER A 37 -6.91 2.95 -3.49
CA SER A 37 -5.60 2.62 -4.01
C SER A 37 -5.42 1.10 -4.03
N TYR A 38 -4.83 0.61 -5.11
CA TYR A 38 -4.48 -0.80 -5.29
C TYR A 38 -2.98 -0.89 -5.55
N ILE A 39 -2.28 -1.58 -4.67
CA ILE A 39 -0.84 -1.81 -4.74
C ILE A 39 -0.65 -3.25 -5.17
N CYS A 40 0.07 -3.51 -6.24
CA CYS A 40 0.27 -4.88 -6.70
C CYS A 40 1.64 -5.13 -7.31
N VAL A 41 1.97 -6.42 -7.35
CA VAL A 41 3.05 -6.98 -8.17
C VAL A 41 2.45 -7.95 -9.17
N LEU A 42 3.03 -8.00 -10.36
CA LEU A 42 2.66 -8.99 -11.37
C LEU A 42 3.28 -10.34 -11.01
N ASP A 43 2.60 -11.44 -11.33
CA ASP A 43 3.15 -12.78 -11.13
C ASP A 43 4.41 -13.02 -11.98
N ASP A 44 4.46 -12.47 -13.21
CA ASP A 44 5.62 -12.56 -14.11
C ASP A 44 6.73 -11.54 -13.81
N ASP A 45 6.40 -10.45 -13.12
CA ASP A 45 7.33 -9.41 -12.66
C ASP A 45 7.15 -9.09 -11.17
N SER A 46 7.39 -10.11 -10.33
CA SER A 46 7.31 -10.04 -8.86
C SER A 46 8.27 -9.04 -8.20
N PHE A 47 9.11 -8.35 -8.99
CA PHE A 47 10.10 -7.36 -8.54
C PHE A 47 9.72 -5.93 -8.93
N LYS A 48 8.48 -5.69 -9.35
CA LYS A 48 7.97 -4.39 -9.75
C LYS A 48 6.64 -4.09 -9.08
N LEU A 49 6.66 -3.10 -8.19
CA LEU A 49 5.50 -2.64 -7.46
C LEU A 49 4.78 -1.57 -8.28
N SER A 50 3.49 -1.77 -8.56
CA SER A 50 2.62 -0.83 -9.26
C SER A 50 1.57 -0.30 -8.29
N ILE A 51 1.34 1.01 -8.34
CA ILE A 51 0.40 1.72 -7.48
C ILE A 51 -0.66 2.33 -8.38
N TRP A 52 -1.88 1.87 -8.24
CA TRP A 52 -3.05 2.31 -8.98
C TRP A 52 -3.97 3.06 -8.05
N THR A 53 -4.64 4.09 -8.55
CA THR A 53 -5.69 4.79 -7.81
C THR A 53 -6.96 4.86 -8.64
N ARG A 54 -8.08 5.02 -7.95
CA ARG A 54 -9.39 5.26 -8.52
C ARG A 54 -10.23 6.07 -7.54
N ASP A 55 -11.01 7.01 -8.07
CA ASP A 55 -12.03 7.70 -7.29
C ASP A 55 -13.16 6.73 -6.94
N ASP A 56 -13.50 6.61 -5.66
CA ASP A 56 -14.48 5.62 -5.19
C ASP A 56 -15.90 5.86 -5.74
N TYR A 57 -16.19 7.11 -6.10
CA TYR A 57 -17.55 7.60 -6.38
C TYR A 57 -17.72 8.30 -7.73
N ALA A 58 -16.63 8.69 -8.41
CA ALA A 58 -16.72 9.51 -9.63
C ALA A 58 -16.51 8.70 -10.93
N THR A 59 -15.46 7.88 -10.98
CA THR A 59 -15.05 7.19 -12.21
C THR A 59 -14.87 5.70 -11.99
N ASN A 60 -15.25 4.89 -12.97
CA ASN A 60 -15.06 3.44 -12.91
C ASN A 60 -13.64 2.98 -13.31
N GLU A 61 -12.72 3.91 -13.55
CA GLU A 61 -11.43 3.64 -14.16
C GLU A 61 -10.29 3.66 -13.13
N TRP A 62 -9.34 2.75 -13.33
CA TRP A 62 -8.08 2.74 -12.58
C TRP A 62 -7.02 3.54 -13.32
N ILE A 63 -6.29 4.38 -12.58
CA ILE A 63 -5.19 5.19 -13.09
C ILE A 63 -3.89 4.71 -12.46
N LEU A 64 -2.91 4.34 -13.29
CA LEU A 64 -1.57 4.01 -12.81
C LEU A 64 -0.90 5.30 -12.32
N LYS A 65 -0.65 5.39 -11.02
CA LYS A 65 0.01 6.55 -10.40
C LYS A 65 1.53 6.41 -10.43
N HIS A 66 2.03 5.24 -10.06
CA HIS A 66 3.46 5.05 -9.94
C HIS A 66 3.87 3.60 -10.15
N THR A 67 5.12 3.43 -10.53
CA THR A 67 5.75 2.11 -10.62
C THR A 67 7.19 2.18 -10.17
N VAL A 68 7.59 1.23 -9.33
CA VAL A 68 8.92 1.18 -8.75
C VAL A 68 9.44 -0.26 -8.70
N SER A 69 10.70 -0.45 -9.07
CA SER A 69 11.36 -1.75 -8.93
C SER A 69 11.80 -1.98 -7.48
N THR A 70 11.68 -3.22 -7.00
CA THR A 70 12.21 -3.61 -5.69
C THR A 70 13.73 -3.49 -5.63
N LEU A 71 14.42 -3.56 -6.77
CA LEU A 71 15.84 -3.22 -6.85
C LEU A 71 16.11 -1.79 -6.38
N LEU A 72 15.25 -0.82 -6.76
CA LEU A 72 15.40 0.56 -6.31
C LEU A 72 15.07 0.68 -4.83
N LEU A 73 13.99 0.03 -4.39
CA LEU A 73 13.53 0.08 -3.00
C LEU A 73 14.55 -0.49 -2.01
N PHE A 74 15.29 -1.53 -2.42
CA PHE A 74 16.15 -2.31 -1.52
C PHE A 74 17.63 -2.32 -1.94
N GLY A 75 18.10 -1.25 -2.60
CA GLY A 75 19.53 -1.05 -2.87
C GLY A 75 20.16 -2.12 -3.75
N GLY A 76 19.49 -2.50 -4.84
CA GLY A 76 19.94 -3.49 -5.82
C GLY A 76 19.53 -4.93 -5.49
N LYS A 77 18.76 -5.15 -4.42
CA LYS A 77 18.30 -6.49 -4.03
C LYS A 77 16.93 -6.81 -4.63
N ARG A 78 16.81 -8.01 -5.19
CA ARG A 78 15.55 -8.54 -5.71
C ARG A 78 14.71 -9.11 -4.56
N MET A 79 13.82 -8.28 -4.03
CA MET A 79 12.90 -8.66 -2.95
C MET A 79 11.50 -8.90 -3.49
N ARG A 80 10.84 -9.94 -2.98
CA ARG A 80 9.45 -10.30 -3.31
C ARG A 80 8.51 -9.86 -2.21
N VAL A 81 7.35 -9.33 -2.63
CA VAL A 81 6.23 -9.00 -1.75
C VAL A 81 5.77 -10.25 -0.99
N VAL A 82 5.32 -10.08 0.26
CA VAL A 82 4.91 -11.11 1.24
C VAL A 82 6.06 -11.95 1.77
N ARG A 83 7.02 -12.34 0.93
CA ARG A 83 8.15 -13.19 1.35
C ARG A 83 9.26 -12.41 2.04
N ASP A 84 9.72 -11.33 1.42
CA ASP A 84 10.90 -10.58 1.87
C ASP A 84 10.51 -9.22 2.50
N TYR A 85 9.33 -8.70 2.15
CA TYR A 85 8.77 -7.48 2.71
C TYR A 85 7.24 -7.45 2.59
N GLN A 86 6.59 -6.67 3.45
CA GLN A 86 5.16 -6.44 3.41
C GLN A 86 4.87 -4.95 3.26
N VAL A 87 4.01 -4.58 2.30
CA VAL A 87 3.47 -3.22 2.23
C VAL A 87 2.38 -3.12 3.29
N ILE A 88 2.54 -2.16 4.20
CA ILE A 88 1.59 -1.97 5.29
C ILE A 88 0.65 -0.81 5.03
N GLY A 89 0.99 0.18 4.21
CA GLY A 89 0.03 1.25 3.94
C GLY A 89 0.48 2.28 2.91
N ILE A 90 -0.44 3.16 2.55
CA ILE A 90 -0.19 4.34 1.72
C ILE A 90 -0.62 5.56 2.53
N TYR A 91 0.14 6.65 2.44
CA TYR A 91 -0.28 7.92 2.99
C TYR A 91 -1.52 8.45 2.24
N PRO A 92 -2.49 9.12 2.91
CA PRO A 92 -3.76 9.54 2.30
C PRO A 92 -3.63 10.37 1.00
N GLU A 93 -2.59 11.19 0.86
CA GLU A 93 -2.33 11.95 -0.39
C GLU A 93 -1.69 11.12 -1.51
N GLY A 94 -1.42 9.84 -1.27
CA GLY A 94 -0.97 8.90 -2.28
C GLY A 94 0.49 9.06 -2.74
N ASN A 95 1.32 9.86 -2.05
CA ASN A 95 2.72 10.10 -2.44
C ASN A 95 3.75 9.30 -1.61
N MET A 96 3.31 8.54 -0.62
CA MET A 96 4.22 7.74 0.21
C MET A 96 3.63 6.37 0.51
N ILE A 97 4.43 5.31 0.36
CA ILE A 97 4.10 3.97 0.83
C ILE A 97 4.94 3.59 2.04
N PHE A 98 4.37 2.79 2.93
CA PHE A 98 5.05 2.21 4.08
C PHE A 98 5.18 0.70 3.92
N PHE A 99 6.34 0.16 4.27
CA PHE A 99 6.59 -1.28 4.22
C PHE A 99 7.53 -1.72 5.33
N VAL A 100 7.37 -2.96 5.75
CA VAL A 100 8.23 -3.63 6.73
C VAL A 100 9.13 -4.61 5.98
N PHE A 101 10.43 -4.58 6.28
CA PHE A 101 11.46 -5.32 5.57
C PHE A 101 12.35 -6.13 6.51
N GLY A 102 12.60 -7.39 6.14
CA GLY A 102 13.63 -8.26 6.72
C GLY A 102 13.36 -8.78 8.13
N GLU A 103 14.30 -9.59 8.64
CA GLU A 103 14.19 -10.29 9.94
C GLU A 103 14.05 -9.34 11.14
N LYS A 104 14.63 -8.13 11.05
CA LYS A 104 14.58 -7.12 12.12
C LYS A 104 13.33 -6.23 12.08
N GLU A 105 12.39 -6.58 11.19
CA GLU A 105 11.16 -5.84 10.91
C GLU A 105 11.42 -4.33 10.77
N THR A 106 12.31 -3.95 9.85
CA THR A 106 12.62 -2.54 9.65
C THR A 106 11.46 -1.84 8.94
N LEU A 107 10.85 -0.85 9.59
CA LEU A 107 9.84 0.00 9.00
C LEU A 107 10.50 1.05 8.11
N MET A 108 10.06 1.10 6.86
CA MET A 108 10.55 2.02 5.86
C MET A 108 9.39 2.75 5.18
N ALA A 109 9.70 3.92 4.63
CA ALA A 109 8.83 4.66 3.72
C ALA A 109 9.52 4.85 2.37
N TYR A 110 8.72 4.85 1.30
CA TYR A 110 9.17 5.29 -0.02
C TYR A 110 8.34 6.48 -0.46
N ILE A 111 9.02 7.60 -0.73
CA ILE A 111 8.44 8.86 -1.20
C ILE A 111 8.49 8.84 -2.73
N MET A 112 7.33 8.83 -3.38
CA MET A 112 7.21 8.57 -4.81
C MET A 112 7.79 9.72 -5.65
N ASP A 113 7.46 10.98 -5.33
CA ASP A 113 7.96 12.16 -6.06
C ASP A 113 9.48 12.25 -6.09
N ARG A 114 10.11 11.98 -4.95
CA ARG A 114 11.57 12.06 -4.80
C ARG A 114 12.28 10.77 -5.16
N ARG A 115 11.52 9.69 -5.35
CA ARG A 115 12.01 8.32 -5.50
C ARG A 115 13.01 7.95 -4.39
N GLU A 116 12.71 8.38 -3.17
CA GLU A 116 13.59 8.27 -2.01
C GLU A 116 13.06 7.22 -1.03
N VAL A 117 13.92 6.33 -0.56
CA VAL A 117 13.61 5.37 0.50
C VAL A 117 14.16 5.91 1.82
N ARG A 118 13.33 5.89 2.85
CA ARG A 118 13.68 6.31 4.21
C ARG A 118 13.46 5.18 5.19
N VAL A 119 14.43 4.93 6.05
CA VAL A 119 14.26 4.08 7.22
C VAL A 119 13.60 4.93 8.31
N ILE A 120 12.48 4.46 8.86
CA ILE A 120 11.76 5.14 9.93
C ILE A 120 12.25 4.63 11.28
N CYS A 121 12.17 3.32 11.49
CA CYS A 121 12.63 2.66 12.71
C CYS A 121 12.85 1.16 12.50
N ASN A 122 13.55 0.53 13.44
CA ASN A 122 13.60 -0.94 13.54
C ASN A 122 12.57 -1.37 14.59
N LEU A 123 11.66 -2.26 14.22
CA LEU A 123 10.63 -2.76 15.15
C LEU A 123 11.17 -3.83 16.11
N GLY A 124 12.36 -4.38 15.81
CA GLY A 124 13.09 -5.32 16.66
C GLY A 124 12.91 -6.78 16.24
N ASP A 125 13.55 -7.71 16.96
CA ASP A 125 13.42 -9.17 16.79
C ASP A 125 12.07 -9.67 17.32
N ALA A 126 10.98 -9.07 16.85
CA ALA A 126 9.65 -9.57 17.11
C ALA A 126 9.31 -10.61 16.04
N SER A 127 9.98 -11.76 16.09
CA SER A 127 9.61 -12.91 15.25
C SER A 127 8.09 -13.12 15.36
N ASP A 128 7.37 -12.94 14.25
CA ASP A 128 5.92 -13.09 14.04
C ASP A 128 5.00 -11.85 14.14
N LYS A 129 5.49 -10.59 14.11
CA LYS A 129 4.57 -9.43 14.11
C LYS A 129 4.19 -8.96 12.71
N CYS A 130 3.06 -9.48 12.22
CA CYS A 130 2.29 -8.83 11.17
C CYS A 130 1.91 -7.39 11.59
N CYS A 131 2.59 -6.39 11.03
CA CYS A 131 2.26 -4.99 11.27
C CYS A 131 0.98 -4.63 10.52
N LEU A 132 -0.11 -4.42 11.27
CA LEU A 132 -1.36 -3.93 10.70
C LEU A 132 -1.33 -2.39 10.69
N PRO A 133 -1.51 -1.75 9.53
CA PRO A 133 -1.65 -0.30 9.50
C PRO A 133 -2.87 0.14 10.29
N TYR A 134 -2.67 1.11 11.17
CA TYR A 134 -3.76 1.93 11.68
C TYR A 134 -3.36 3.37 11.45
N VAL A 135 -4.11 4.06 10.59
CA VAL A 135 -3.99 5.51 10.41
C VAL A 135 -5.09 6.10 11.27
N PRO A 136 -4.79 6.60 12.49
CA PRO A 136 -5.79 7.31 13.27
C PRO A 136 -6.20 8.54 12.47
N LEU A 137 -7.48 8.88 12.46
CA LEU A 137 -7.94 10.22 12.11
C LEU A 137 -7.38 11.16 13.18
N PHE A 138 -6.13 11.59 13.04
CA PHE A 138 -5.57 12.66 13.86
C PHE A 138 -6.25 13.96 13.42
N LEU A 139 -7.43 14.22 13.99
CA LEU A 139 -7.87 15.58 14.22
C LEU A 139 -6.92 16.12 15.29
N GLU A 140 -5.78 16.69 14.88
CA GLU A 140 -5.09 17.62 15.76
C GLU A 140 -6.06 18.77 16.00
N SER A 141 -6.75 18.74 17.14
CA SER A 141 -7.26 19.98 17.69
C SER A 141 -6.03 20.84 17.95
N ALA A 142 -5.97 21.99 17.30
CA ALA A 142 -5.07 23.05 17.71
C ALA A 142 -5.48 23.47 19.13
N VAL A 143 -5.01 22.73 20.13
CA VAL A 143 -5.01 23.19 21.51
C VAL A 143 -3.77 24.04 21.62
N ASP A 144 -4.01 25.34 21.57
CA ASP A 144 -3.12 26.39 22.00
C ASP A 144 -2.41 25.92 23.29
N ARG A 145 -1.08 25.77 23.23
CA ARG A 145 -0.32 25.38 24.42
C ARG A 145 -0.17 26.59 25.34
N PRO A 146 -0.30 26.43 26.66
CA PRO A 146 -0.03 27.48 27.63
C PRO A 146 1.46 27.87 27.65
#